data_AF-A0A813PR77-F1
#
_entry.id   AF-A0A813PR77-F1
#
_cell.length_a   1.000
_cell.length_b   1.000
_cell.length_c   1.000
_cell.angle_alpha   90.00
_cell.angle_beta   90.00
_cell.angle_gamma   90.00
#
_symmetry.space_group_name_H-M   'P 1'
#
loop_
_entity.id
_entity.type
_entity.pdbx_description
1 polymer ?
#
loop_
_entity_poly.entity_id
_entity_poly.type
_entity_poly.pdbx_seq_one_letter_code
_entity_poly.pdbx_strand_id
1 'polypeptide(L)'
;MYVCEMDIASAFYGALIGKNAENKHKLESETNAQIVFPRRDEIGTVKIRSRTKANVQSARTRIEIIIDRSRQMQPFTHFLSIPICQSSASINLKQKYEEFKKSVLEQCSDERGITNEIFQQVNKLHLTIGTLVLLSKSEINYIKETLQDCTKTLLKTIMPTDKERFIVQLKGLEFMNDDPGFVDVLYAKVQLVDQTNSNRLQNFLDRLNEELVNTGLMKQKFDRIKLHVTLMNSLLRKDDTGILEAQKTTRGRVKNQERESFDAKKVLRLFGQFDFGQIELNELHLSIMHEPDRQTGYYGCETKILLKPIN
;
A
#
# COMPACT_ATOMS: atom_id res chain seq x y z
N MET A 1 -30.70 19.03 -22.69
CA MET A 1 -30.06 17.70 -22.61
C MET A 1 -29.01 17.78 -21.53
N TYR A 2 -29.06 16.89 -20.53
CA TYR A 2 -28.10 16.89 -19.42
C TYR A 2 -26.92 15.98 -19.77
N VAL A 3 -25.72 16.42 -19.41
CA VAL A 3 -24.46 15.69 -19.65
C VAL A 3 -23.66 15.64 -18.35
N CYS A 4 -23.14 14.46 -18.01
CA CYS A 4 -22.13 14.28 -16.98
C CYS A 4 -20.89 13.66 -17.63
N GLU A 5 -19.72 14.18 -17.29
CA GLU A 5 -18.45 13.60 -17.68
C GLU A 5 -17.80 12.93 -16.47
N MET A 6 -17.26 11.74 -16.67
CA MET A 6 -16.55 10.99 -15.64
C MET A 6 -15.16 10.65 -16.14
N ASP A 7 -14.16 10.99 -15.33
CA ASP A 7 -12.79 10.52 -15.53
C ASP A 7 -12.69 9.09 -14.98
N ILE A 8 -12.57 8.11 -15.88
CA ILE A 8 -12.58 6.69 -15.55
C ILE A 8 -11.35 6.06 -16.20
N ALA A 9 -10.54 5.38 -15.40
CA ALA A 9 -9.40 4.64 -15.93
C ALA A 9 -9.85 3.63 -17.01
N SER A 10 -9.15 3.61 -18.14
CA SER A 10 -9.48 2.76 -19.29
C SER A 10 -9.48 1.26 -18.97
N ALA A 11 -8.76 0.87 -17.92
CA ALA A 11 -8.78 -0.48 -17.34
C ALA A 11 -10.20 -0.96 -16.98
N PHE A 12 -11.13 -0.06 -16.65
CA PHE A 12 -12.51 -0.41 -16.30
C PHE A 12 -13.48 -0.42 -17.49
N TYR A 13 -13.06 0.05 -18.67
CA TYR A 13 -13.94 0.09 -19.85
C TYR A 13 -14.42 -1.30 -20.24
N GLY A 14 -13.58 -2.33 -20.12
CA GLY A 14 -13.97 -3.72 -20.37
C GLY A 14 -15.13 -4.18 -19.47
N ALA A 15 -15.12 -3.83 -18.18
CA ALA A 15 -16.17 -4.19 -17.24
C ALA A 15 -17.48 -3.42 -17.50
N LEU A 16 -17.37 -2.13 -17.86
CA LEU A 16 -18.53 -1.28 -18.15
C LEU A 16 -19.17 -1.60 -19.50
N ILE A 17 -18.38 -1.96 -20.52
CA ILE A 17 -18.87 -2.30 -21.85
C ILE A 17 -19.39 -3.74 -21.87
N GLY A 18 -18.64 -4.70 -21.32
CA GLY A 18 -18.98 -6.12 -21.38
C GLY A 18 -18.77 -6.74 -22.76
N LYS A 19 -18.95 -8.06 -22.86
CA LYS A 19 -18.87 -8.78 -24.14
C LYS A 19 -19.99 -8.28 -25.05
N ASN A 20 -19.68 -8.00 -26.32
CA ASN A 20 -20.65 -7.46 -27.29
C ASN A 20 -21.42 -6.21 -26.80
N ALA A 21 -20.80 -5.38 -25.95
CA ALA A 21 -21.42 -4.20 -25.34
C ALA A 21 -22.67 -4.47 -24.47
N GLU A 22 -22.88 -5.72 -24.03
CA GLU A 22 -24.05 -6.14 -23.26
C GLU A 22 -24.26 -5.33 -21.97
N ASN A 23 -23.20 -5.12 -21.18
CA ASN A 23 -23.28 -4.35 -19.93
C ASN A 23 -23.61 -2.89 -20.21
N LYS A 24 -23.01 -2.30 -21.25
CA LYS A 24 -23.30 -0.94 -21.68
C LYS A 24 -24.77 -0.80 -22.07
N HIS A 25 -25.29 -1.68 -22.92
CA HIS A 25 -26.68 -1.64 -23.35
C HIS A 25 -27.66 -1.81 -22.18
N LYS A 26 -27.34 -2.71 -21.25
CA LYS A 26 -28.11 -2.87 -20.01
C LYS A 26 -28.12 -1.59 -19.18
N LEU A 27 -26.95 -0.98 -18.93
CA LEU A 27 -26.84 0.29 -18.22
C LEU A 27 -27.64 1.40 -18.90
N GLU A 28 -27.54 1.54 -20.22
CA GLU A 28 -28.27 2.56 -20.99
C GLU A 28 -29.78 2.35 -20.92
N SER A 29 -30.25 1.11 -21.05
CA SER A 29 -31.67 0.76 -20.98
C SER A 29 -32.26 0.97 -19.58
N GLU A 30 -31.60 0.50 -18.53
CA GLU A 30 -32.12 0.59 -17.17
C GLU A 30 -32.10 2.03 -16.63
N THR A 31 -31.27 2.92 -17.18
CA THR A 31 -31.09 4.30 -16.70
C THR A 31 -31.76 5.34 -17.61
N ASN A 32 -32.21 4.94 -18.80
CA ASN A 32 -32.64 5.85 -19.86
C ASN A 32 -31.58 6.94 -20.14
N ALA A 33 -30.31 6.57 -20.14
CA ALA A 33 -29.18 7.44 -20.47
C ALA A 33 -28.32 6.82 -21.58
N GLN A 34 -27.64 7.65 -22.35
CA GLN A 34 -26.63 7.23 -23.32
C GLN A 34 -25.25 7.36 -22.68
N ILE A 35 -24.43 6.32 -22.82
CA ILE A 35 -23.06 6.27 -22.29
C ILE A 35 -22.10 6.22 -23.48
N VAL A 36 -21.18 7.17 -23.55
CA VAL A 36 -20.20 7.29 -24.64
C VAL A 36 -18.80 7.19 -24.04
N PHE A 37 -18.06 6.16 -24.48
CA PHE A 37 -16.67 5.96 -24.08
C PHE A 37 -15.72 6.66 -25.08
N PRO A 38 -14.58 7.19 -24.61
CA PRO A 38 -13.50 7.64 -25.49
C PRO A 38 -13.02 6.51 -26.40
N ARG A 39 -12.49 6.87 -27.58
CA ARG A 39 -11.80 5.90 -28.44
C ARG A 39 -10.48 5.46 -27.80
N ARG A 40 -9.97 4.29 -28.18
CA ARG A 40 -8.77 3.67 -27.56
C ARG A 40 -7.53 4.57 -27.59
N ASP A 41 -7.42 5.44 -28.60
CA ASP A 41 -6.27 6.33 -28.80
C ASP A 41 -6.57 7.79 -28.39
N GLU A 42 -7.75 8.05 -27.84
CA GLU A 42 -8.15 9.39 -27.39
C GLU A 42 -8.11 9.50 -25.87
N ILE A 43 -7.42 10.53 -25.38
CA ILE A 43 -7.56 10.98 -24.00
C ILE A 43 -8.94 11.62 -23.87
N GLY A 44 -9.77 11.11 -22.96
CA GLY A 44 -11.10 11.66 -22.77
C GLY A 44 -11.83 11.07 -21.57
N THR A 45 -13.00 11.66 -21.29
CA THR A 45 -13.91 11.27 -20.22
C THR A 45 -15.05 10.42 -20.78
N VAL A 46 -15.59 9.53 -19.94
CA VAL A 46 -16.85 8.82 -20.26
C VAL A 46 -18.00 9.81 -20.11
N LYS A 47 -18.81 9.97 -21.15
CA LYS A 47 -19.90 10.94 -21.18
C LYS A 47 -21.24 10.23 -21.02
N ILE A 48 -22.01 10.65 -20.02
CA ILE A 48 -23.37 10.20 -19.76
C ILE A 48 -24.33 11.30 -20.22
N ARG A 49 -25.30 10.98 -21.07
CA ARG A 49 -26.26 11.95 -21.63
C ARG A 49 -27.69 11.48 -21.43
N SER A 50 -28.58 12.35 -20.95
CA SER A 50 -30.01 12.04 -20.88
C SER A 50 -30.89 13.29 -20.96
N ARG A 51 -32.20 13.10 -21.10
CA ARG A 51 -33.21 14.17 -21.09
C ARG A 51 -33.40 14.77 -19.70
N THR A 52 -33.15 14.01 -18.63
CA THR A 52 -33.34 14.45 -17.25
C THR A 52 -32.05 14.31 -16.44
N LYS A 53 -31.89 15.16 -15.42
CA LYS A 53 -30.78 15.08 -14.47
C LYS A 53 -30.83 13.79 -13.64
N ALA A 54 -32.02 13.31 -13.29
CA ALA A 54 -32.22 12.08 -12.51
C ALA A 54 -31.66 10.84 -13.23
N ASN A 55 -31.90 10.72 -14.54
CA ASN A 55 -31.38 9.60 -15.34
C ASN A 55 -29.85 9.62 -15.43
N VAL A 56 -29.25 10.80 -15.61
CA VAL A 56 -27.78 10.96 -15.59
C VAL A 56 -27.21 10.53 -14.25
N GLN A 57 -27.82 10.96 -13.14
CA GLN A 57 -27.36 10.58 -11.80
C GLN A 57 -27.49 9.07 -11.56
N SER A 58 -28.62 8.47 -11.96
CA SER A 58 -28.83 7.02 -11.85
C SER A 58 -27.76 6.23 -12.61
N ALA A 59 -27.43 6.65 -13.84
CA ALA A 59 -26.36 6.04 -14.62
C ALA A 59 -24.98 6.21 -13.99
N ARG A 60 -24.67 7.41 -13.49
CA ARG A 60 -23.42 7.69 -12.78
C ARG A 60 -23.24 6.75 -11.59
N THR A 61 -24.23 6.63 -10.72
CA THR A 61 -24.16 5.76 -9.53
C THR A 61 -23.99 4.29 -9.91
N ARG A 62 -24.66 3.81 -10.96
CA ARG A 62 -24.46 2.41 -11.44
C ARG A 62 -23.06 2.17 -11.99
N ILE A 63 -22.49 3.15 -12.69
CA ILE A 63 -21.11 3.08 -13.18
C ILE A 63 -20.11 3.07 -12.01
N GLU A 64 -20.29 3.94 -11.01
CA GLU A 64 -19.46 3.99 -9.80
C GLU A 64 -19.45 2.63 -9.09
N ILE A 65 -20.61 1.99 -8.90
CA ILE A 65 -20.72 0.65 -8.28
C ILE A 65 -19.94 -0.42 -9.08
N ILE A 66 -19.99 -0.38 -10.42
CA ILE A 66 -19.26 -1.35 -11.26
C ILE A 66 -17.76 -1.11 -11.16
N ILE A 67 -17.32 0.16 -11.13
CA ILE A 67 -15.91 0.53 -10.97
C ILE A 67 -15.40 0.06 -9.61
N ASP A 68 -16.12 0.34 -8.52
CA ASP A 68 -15.70 -0.04 -7.17
C ASP A 68 -15.51 -1.55 -7.05
N ARG A 69 -16.47 -2.33 -7.54
CA ARG A 69 -16.37 -3.80 -7.60
C ARG A 69 -15.20 -4.26 -8.46
N SER A 70 -15.00 -3.62 -9.62
CA SER A 70 -13.91 -3.98 -10.53
C SER A 70 -12.54 -3.64 -9.96
N ARG A 71 -12.42 -2.51 -9.24
CA ARG A 71 -11.20 -2.05 -8.58
C ARG A 71 -10.81 -2.95 -7.42
N GLN A 72 -11.78 -3.42 -6.63
CA GLN A 72 -11.53 -4.38 -5.55
C GLN A 72 -10.93 -5.71 -6.03
N MET A 73 -11.06 -6.04 -7.32
CA MET A 73 -10.51 -7.24 -7.94
C MET A 73 -9.16 -7.01 -8.63
N GLN A 74 -8.67 -5.78 -8.67
CA GLN A 74 -7.36 -5.46 -9.24
C GLN A 74 -6.25 -5.71 -8.21
N PRO A 75 -5.05 -6.12 -8.65
CA PRO A 75 -3.88 -6.08 -7.79
C PRO A 75 -3.59 -4.63 -7.38
N PHE A 76 -3.05 -4.45 -6.19
CA PHE A 76 -2.54 -3.16 -5.76
C PHE A 76 -1.42 -2.70 -6.70
N THR A 77 -1.38 -1.40 -6.99
CA THR A 77 -0.36 -0.81 -7.87
C THR A 77 0.62 0.05 -7.08
N HIS A 78 0.14 0.68 -6.01
CA HIS A 78 0.90 1.57 -5.17
C HIS A 78 0.64 1.31 -3.70
N PHE A 79 1.53 1.80 -2.85
CA PHE A 79 1.35 1.80 -1.41
C PHE A 79 2.00 3.02 -0.80
N LEU A 80 1.42 3.47 0.31
CA LEU A 80 1.96 4.53 1.12
C LEU A 80 2.93 3.92 2.14
N SER A 81 4.16 4.43 2.19
CA SER A 81 5.20 3.88 3.06
C SER A 81 6.10 4.93 3.70
N ILE A 82 6.68 4.57 4.84
CA ILE A 82 7.81 5.31 5.43
C ILE A 82 9.04 4.41 5.33
N PRO A 83 10.05 4.76 4.53
CA PRO A 83 11.26 3.98 4.43
C PRO A 83 12.10 4.06 5.72
N ILE A 84 12.67 2.93 6.15
CA ILE A 84 13.54 2.87 7.34
C ILE A 84 15.01 3.08 6.97
N CYS A 85 15.43 2.48 5.86
CA CYS A 85 16.83 2.27 5.54
C CYS A 85 17.34 3.14 4.37
N GLN A 86 16.70 4.28 4.13
CA GLN A 86 17.00 5.13 2.96
C GLN A 86 17.90 6.33 3.28
N SER A 87 18.06 6.68 4.56
CA SER A 87 18.96 7.76 5.00
C SER A 87 20.30 7.21 5.50
N SER A 88 21.36 8.02 5.42
CA SER A 88 22.67 7.71 6.01
C SER A 88 22.59 7.49 7.53
N ALA A 89 21.62 8.11 8.21
CA ALA A 89 21.35 7.91 9.63
C ALA A 89 20.94 6.46 9.99
N SER A 90 20.53 5.65 9.00
CA SER A 90 20.09 4.27 9.21
C SER A 90 21.23 3.23 9.23
N ILE A 91 22.50 3.64 9.11
CA ILE A 91 23.64 2.70 8.96
C ILE A 91 23.71 1.65 10.08
N ASN A 92 23.51 2.06 11.33
CA ASN A 92 23.54 1.14 12.47
C ASN A 92 22.36 0.15 12.42
N LEU A 93 21.18 0.60 11.99
CA LEU A 93 20.00 -0.25 11.85
C LEU A 93 20.19 -1.26 10.70
N LYS A 94 20.79 -0.84 9.58
CA LYS A 94 21.18 -1.75 8.50
C LYS A 94 22.11 -2.85 9.00
N GLN A 95 23.14 -2.49 9.75
CA GLN A 95 24.08 -3.46 10.33
C GLN A 95 23.38 -4.42 11.29
N LYS A 96 22.50 -3.92 12.17
CA LYS A 96 21.71 -4.74 13.09
C LYS A 96 20.76 -5.68 12.37
N TYR A 97 20.16 -5.25 11.27
CA TYR A 97 19.33 -6.12 10.43
C TYR A 97 20.15 -7.25 9.79
N GLU A 98 21.32 -6.96 9.24
CA GLU A 98 22.19 -7.99 8.65
C GLU A 98 22.73 -8.96 9.72
N GLU A 99 23.05 -8.46 10.92
CA GLU A 99 23.41 -9.28 12.09
C GLU A 99 22.27 -10.24 12.47
N PHE A 100 21.05 -9.73 12.54
CA PHE A 100 19.85 -10.53 12.79
C PHE A 100 19.69 -11.61 11.72
N LYS A 101 19.70 -11.22 10.44
CA LYS A 101 19.54 -12.14 9.30
C LYS A 101 20.60 -13.25 9.34
N LYS A 102 21.87 -12.88 9.49
CA LYS A 102 22.98 -13.83 9.59
C LYS A 102 22.77 -14.79 10.77
N SER A 103 22.45 -14.26 11.95
CA SER A 103 22.27 -15.08 13.16
C SER A 103 21.10 -16.05 13.04
N VAL A 104 20.00 -15.64 12.41
CA VAL A 104 18.84 -16.52 12.15
C VAL A 104 19.22 -17.62 11.17
N LEU A 105 19.93 -17.31 10.08
CA LEU A 105 20.37 -18.31 9.11
C LEU A 105 21.38 -19.31 9.71
N GLU A 106 22.26 -18.84 10.60
CA GLU A 106 23.23 -19.71 11.29
C GLU A 106 22.57 -20.62 12.33
N GLN A 107 21.58 -20.12 13.07
CA GLN A 107 21.03 -20.83 14.24
C GLN A 107 19.68 -21.50 13.99
N CYS A 108 18.96 -21.15 12.92
CA CYS A 108 17.58 -21.60 12.68
C CYS A 108 17.36 -22.15 11.25
N SER A 109 18.40 -22.35 10.44
CA SER A 109 18.25 -22.89 9.08
C SER A 109 17.80 -24.36 9.04
N ASP A 110 17.87 -25.06 10.18
CA ASP A 110 17.30 -26.39 10.38
C ASP A 110 15.76 -26.37 10.51
N GLU A 111 15.16 -25.21 10.77
CA GLU A 111 13.71 -25.06 10.87
C GLU A 111 13.06 -25.04 9.49
N ARG A 112 11.83 -25.58 9.43
CA ARG A 112 11.08 -25.71 8.18
C ARG A 112 10.88 -24.35 7.50
N GLY A 113 11.35 -24.24 6.26
CA GLY A 113 11.09 -23.11 5.38
C GLY A 113 11.92 -21.85 5.69
N ILE A 114 12.86 -21.86 6.64
CA ILE A 114 13.76 -20.73 6.84
C ILE A 114 14.88 -20.79 5.81
N THR A 115 14.85 -19.86 4.85
CA THR A 115 15.87 -19.74 3.80
C THR A 115 16.28 -18.29 3.61
N ASN A 116 17.37 -18.02 2.88
CA ASN A 116 17.84 -16.65 2.66
C ASN A 116 16.83 -15.80 1.87
N GLU A 117 16.04 -16.41 0.99
CA GLU A 117 15.12 -15.74 0.06
C GLU A 117 13.89 -15.18 0.77
N ILE A 118 13.54 -15.68 1.96
CA ILE A 118 12.40 -15.11 2.70
C ILE A 118 12.73 -13.84 3.45
N PHE A 119 13.99 -13.41 3.51
CA PHE A 119 14.37 -12.16 4.17
C PHE A 119 14.18 -10.97 3.24
N GLN A 120 13.56 -9.91 3.77
CA GLN A 120 13.40 -8.65 3.05
C GLN A 120 14.76 -8.05 2.71
N GLN A 121 14.86 -7.36 1.58
CA GLN A 121 16.07 -6.61 1.26
C GLN A 121 16.21 -5.43 2.23
N VAL A 122 17.41 -5.19 2.77
CA VAL A 122 17.64 -4.14 3.77
C VAL A 122 17.15 -2.76 3.30
N ASN A 123 17.37 -2.44 2.01
CA ASN A 123 16.93 -1.17 1.44
C ASN A 123 15.40 -1.10 1.33
N LYS A 124 14.68 -2.22 1.25
CA LYS A 124 13.22 -2.30 1.18
C LYS A 124 12.52 -2.34 2.54
N LEU A 125 13.24 -2.22 3.66
CA LEU A 125 12.61 -2.14 4.99
C LEU A 125 11.80 -0.83 5.11
N HIS A 126 10.52 -0.96 5.44
CA HIS A 126 9.57 0.15 5.50
C HIS A 126 8.41 -0.12 6.47
N LEU A 127 7.75 0.95 6.89
CA LEU A 127 6.40 0.91 7.47
C LEU A 127 5.38 1.00 6.33
N THR A 128 4.47 0.04 6.22
CA THR A 128 3.36 0.11 5.27
C THR A 128 2.17 0.81 5.94
N ILE A 129 1.67 1.89 5.33
CA ILE A 129 0.56 2.70 5.85
C ILE A 129 -0.76 2.26 5.21
N GLY A 130 -0.77 2.10 3.88
CA GLY A 130 -1.96 1.72 3.13
C GLY A 130 -1.63 1.33 1.69
N THR A 131 -2.53 0.60 1.04
CA THR A 131 -2.37 0.11 -0.35
C THR A 131 -3.42 0.71 -1.25
N LEU A 132 -3.04 1.06 -2.49
CA LEU A 132 -3.89 1.72 -3.47
C LEU A 132 -3.92 0.97 -4.81
N VAL A 133 -5.02 1.16 -5.52
CA VAL A 133 -5.17 0.77 -6.93
C VAL A 133 -5.33 2.04 -7.75
N LEU A 134 -4.23 2.55 -8.28
CA LEU A 134 -4.19 3.73 -9.16
C LEU A 134 -3.92 3.26 -10.59
N LEU A 135 -4.82 3.58 -11.52
CA LEU A 135 -4.86 3.02 -12.88
C LEU A 135 -4.88 4.10 -13.97
N SER A 136 -4.79 5.37 -13.59
CA SER A 136 -4.62 6.49 -14.52
C SER A 136 -3.65 7.52 -13.95
N LYS A 137 -3.08 8.35 -14.83
CA LYS A 137 -2.24 9.49 -14.42
C LYS A 137 -3.03 10.52 -13.61
N SER A 138 -4.33 10.70 -13.90
CA SER A 138 -5.18 11.60 -13.14
C SER A 138 -5.42 11.13 -11.71
N GLU A 139 -5.67 9.82 -11.51
CA GLU A 139 -5.76 9.21 -10.16
C GLU A 139 -4.45 9.37 -9.38
N ILE A 140 -3.30 9.14 -10.04
CA ILE A 140 -1.98 9.33 -9.43
C ILE A 140 -1.78 10.78 -9.00
N ASN A 141 -2.01 11.74 -9.90
CA ASN A 141 -1.85 13.16 -9.58
C ASN A 141 -2.79 13.61 -8.46
N TYR A 142 -4.05 13.17 -8.50
CA TYR A 142 -5.03 13.48 -7.46
C TYR A 142 -4.59 12.97 -6.07
N ILE A 143 -4.06 11.74 -5.99
CA ILE A 143 -3.52 11.20 -4.73
C ILE A 143 -2.25 11.94 -4.30
N LYS A 144 -1.37 12.32 -5.23
CA LYS A 144 -0.16 13.09 -4.91
C LYS A 144 -0.52 14.44 -4.27
N GLU A 145 -1.47 15.16 -4.86
CA GLU A 145 -1.96 16.44 -4.35
C GLU A 145 -2.63 16.27 -2.98
N THR A 146 -3.56 15.31 -2.87
CA THR A 146 -4.25 15.01 -1.61
C THR A 146 -3.26 14.65 -0.50
N LEU A 147 -2.29 13.77 -0.79
CA LEU A 147 -1.26 13.37 0.16
C LEU A 147 -0.40 14.56 0.61
N GLN A 148 -0.02 15.43 -0.33
CA GLN A 148 0.75 16.64 -0.04
C GLN A 148 0.00 17.59 0.90
N ASP A 149 -1.26 17.87 0.58
CA ASP A 149 -2.09 18.82 1.33
C ASP A 149 -2.47 18.31 2.71
N CYS A 150 -2.89 17.04 2.80
CA CYS A 150 -3.21 16.40 4.09
C CYS A 150 -1.98 16.31 4.98
N THR A 151 -0.84 15.86 4.44
CA THR A 151 0.41 15.77 5.22
C THR A 151 0.82 17.15 5.73
N LYS A 152 0.79 18.17 4.86
CA LYS A 152 1.14 19.54 5.25
C LYS A 152 0.24 20.10 6.35
N THR A 153 -1.06 19.86 6.23
CA THR A 153 -2.06 20.34 7.20
C THR A 153 -1.90 19.66 8.55
N LEU A 154 -1.72 18.35 8.56
CA LEU A 154 -1.54 17.56 9.78
C LEU A 154 -0.21 17.91 10.48
N LEU A 155 0.90 18.01 9.72
CA LEU A 155 2.22 18.34 10.27
C LEU A 155 2.24 19.72 10.94
N LYS A 156 1.59 20.74 10.37
CA LYS A 156 1.47 22.06 11.02
C LYS A 156 0.83 21.99 12.41
N THR A 157 -0.10 21.07 12.61
CA THR A 157 -0.82 20.91 13.88
C THR A 157 0.01 20.16 14.91
N ILE A 158 0.74 19.12 14.49
CA ILE A 158 1.44 18.21 15.40
C ILE A 158 2.94 18.50 15.53
N MET A 159 3.52 19.34 14.67
CA MET A 159 4.93 19.76 14.68
C MET A 159 5.03 21.30 14.68
N PRO A 160 4.66 21.97 15.78
CA PRO A 160 4.64 23.43 15.85
C PRO A 160 6.03 24.08 15.92
N THR A 161 7.08 23.31 16.19
CA THR A 161 8.46 23.81 16.29
C THR A 161 9.40 23.01 15.42
N ASP A 162 10.52 23.63 15.02
CA ASP A 162 11.58 23.07 14.18
C ASP A 162 12.34 21.89 14.83
N LYS A 163 12.10 21.61 16.12
CA LYS A 163 12.74 20.53 16.89
C LYS A 163 11.97 19.21 16.85
N GLU A 164 10.73 19.23 16.37
CA GLU A 164 9.86 18.05 16.40
C GLU A 164 10.23 17.01 15.35
N ARG A 165 10.36 15.74 15.78
CA ARG A 165 10.71 14.60 14.93
C ARG A 165 9.87 13.39 15.29
N PHE A 166 9.62 12.53 14.31
CA PHE A 166 9.12 11.19 14.56
C PHE A 166 10.29 10.25 14.77
N ILE A 167 10.48 9.76 15.99
CA ILE A 167 11.50 8.76 16.31
C ILE A 167 10.78 7.49 16.76
N VAL A 168 11.21 6.36 16.22
CA VAL A 168 10.69 5.05 16.60
C VAL A 168 11.83 4.12 16.97
N GLN A 169 11.55 3.19 17.88
CA GLN A 169 12.43 2.10 18.25
C GLN A 169 11.91 0.83 17.59
N LEU A 170 12.77 0.15 16.81
CA LEU A 170 12.47 -1.16 16.27
C LEU A 170 13.01 -2.21 17.26
N LYS A 171 12.11 -2.88 17.98
CA LYS A 171 12.50 -3.84 19.01
C LYS A 171 11.46 -4.92 19.24
N GLY A 172 11.95 -6.15 19.24
CA GLY A 172 11.17 -7.36 19.40
C GLY A 172 10.50 -7.80 18.10
N LEU A 173 10.11 -9.07 18.09
CA LEU A 173 9.53 -9.73 16.93
C LEU A 173 8.08 -10.12 17.20
N GLU A 174 7.29 -10.08 16.15
CA GLU A 174 5.93 -10.62 16.11
C GLU A 174 5.65 -11.09 14.68
N PHE A 175 4.57 -11.82 14.48
CA PHE A 175 4.23 -12.41 13.19
C PHE A 175 2.76 -12.16 12.83
N MET A 176 2.45 -12.31 11.55
CA MET A 176 1.07 -12.34 11.07
C MET A 176 0.52 -13.77 11.18
N ASN A 177 -0.77 -13.90 11.52
CA ASN A 177 -1.50 -15.15 11.82
C ASN A 177 -1.22 -15.69 13.24
N ASP A 178 -1.90 -16.78 13.63
CA ASP A 178 -1.99 -17.22 15.03
C ASP A 178 -0.98 -18.31 15.44
N ASP A 179 -0.44 -19.09 14.49
CA ASP A 179 0.46 -20.22 14.79
C ASP A 179 1.93 -19.91 14.44
N PRO A 180 2.84 -19.82 15.42
CA PRO A 180 4.26 -19.57 15.17
C PRO A 180 4.96 -20.71 14.41
N GLY A 181 4.35 -21.89 14.28
CA GLY A 181 4.84 -22.99 13.46
C GLY A 181 4.49 -22.88 11.97
N PHE A 182 3.58 -21.99 11.59
CA PHE A 182 3.10 -21.79 10.22
C PHE A 182 3.01 -20.29 9.88
N VAL A 183 4.13 -19.58 10.00
CA VAL A 183 4.22 -18.15 9.76
C VAL A 183 4.38 -17.83 8.28
N ASP A 184 3.64 -16.81 7.81
CA ASP A 184 3.86 -16.22 6.49
C ASP A 184 4.69 -14.94 6.56
N VAL A 185 4.50 -14.12 7.60
CA VAL A 185 5.15 -12.83 7.74
C VAL A 185 5.65 -12.68 9.16
N LEU A 186 6.95 -12.45 9.33
CA LEU A 186 7.58 -12.06 10.59
C LEU A 186 8.08 -10.62 10.46
N TYR A 187 7.82 -9.80 11.47
CA TYR A 187 8.12 -8.37 11.44
C TYR A 187 8.71 -7.88 12.77
N ALA A 188 9.46 -6.77 12.69
CA ALA A 188 9.89 -6.02 13.87
C ALA A 188 8.72 -5.17 14.39
N LYS A 189 8.54 -5.19 15.71
CA LYS A 189 7.59 -4.30 16.38
C LYS A 189 8.13 -2.87 16.38
N VAL A 190 7.21 -1.92 16.24
CA VAL A 190 7.50 -0.49 16.29
C VAL A 190 7.06 0.03 17.65
N GLN A 191 8.01 0.54 18.43
CA GLN A 191 7.75 1.20 19.69
C GLN A 191 7.86 2.71 19.47
N LEU A 192 6.82 3.45 19.83
CA LEU A 192 6.80 4.90 19.71
C LEU A 192 7.67 5.49 20.81
N VAL A 193 8.63 6.34 20.43
CA VAL A 193 9.52 7.04 21.35
C VAL A 193 9.07 8.51 21.35
N ASP A 194 7.92 8.80 21.95
CA ASP A 194 7.51 10.17 22.22
C ASP A 194 7.63 10.47 23.72
N GLN A 195 8.16 11.65 24.05
CA GLN A 195 8.41 12.05 25.44
C GLN A 195 7.12 12.19 26.26
N THR A 196 5.98 12.27 25.59
CA THR A 196 4.67 12.58 26.16
C THR A 196 3.68 11.43 26.11
N ASN A 197 4.06 10.23 25.63
CA ASN A 197 3.14 9.09 25.39
C ASN A 197 1.88 9.48 24.58
N SER A 198 2.02 10.46 23.68
CA SER A 198 0.88 11.08 22.98
C SER A 198 0.47 10.33 21.70
N ASN A 199 1.21 9.27 21.35
CA ASN A 199 1.01 8.47 20.15
C ASN A 199 0.95 9.32 18.87
N ARG A 200 1.76 10.39 18.81
CA ARG A 200 1.68 11.41 17.73
C ARG A 200 1.81 10.81 16.34
N LEU A 201 2.75 9.89 16.14
CA LEU A 201 2.93 9.21 14.86
C LEU A 201 1.70 8.39 14.48
N GLN A 202 1.16 7.59 15.41
CA GLN A 202 -0.02 6.78 15.16
C GLN A 202 -1.22 7.65 14.76
N ASN A 203 -1.51 8.69 15.55
CA ASN A 203 -2.62 9.60 15.28
C ASN A 203 -2.46 10.34 13.94
N PHE A 204 -1.23 10.72 13.58
CA PHE A 204 -0.92 11.31 12.29
C PHE A 204 -1.22 10.34 11.14
N LEU A 205 -0.74 9.11 11.24
CA LEU A 205 -0.89 8.11 10.19
C LEU A 205 -2.34 7.63 10.06
N ASP A 206 -3.05 7.43 11.17
CA ASP A 206 -4.46 7.02 11.16
C ASP A 206 -5.33 8.08 10.46
N ARG A 207 -5.13 9.37 10.78
CA ARG A 207 -5.82 10.48 10.09
C ARG A 207 -5.45 10.56 8.62
N LEU A 208 -4.18 10.41 8.27
CA LEU A 208 -3.74 10.45 6.88
C LEU A 208 -4.34 9.30 6.07
N ASN A 209 -4.42 8.10 6.66
CA ASN A 209 -5.07 6.96 6.03
C ASN A 209 -6.59 7.19 5.88
N GLU A 210 -7.26 7.77 6.86
CA GLU A 210 -8.68 8.14 6.76
C GLU A 210 -8.95 9.09 5.59
N GLU A 211 -8.16 10.17 5.46
CA GLU A 211 -8.27 11.12 4.33
C GLU A 211 -8.08 10.42 2.98
N LEU A 212 -7.11 9.50 2.88
CA LEU A 212 -6.86 8.77 1.64
C LEU A 212 -7.94 7.71 1.36
N VAL A 213 -8.52 7.09 2.38
CA VAL A 213 -9.66 6.18 2.22
C VAL A 213 -10.88 6.93 1.70
N ASN A 214 -11.11 8.16 2.16
CA ASN A 214 -12.21 9.02 1.70
C ASN A 214 -12.13 9.39 0.21
N THR A 215 -10.96 9.22 -0.43
CA THR A 215 -10.82 9.38 -1.89
C THR A 215 -11.46 8.23 -2.69
N GLY A 216 -11.75 7.10 -2.05
CA GLY A 216 -12.21 5.87 -2.71
C GLY A 216 -11.11 5.07 -3.44
N LEU A 217 -9.86 5.55 -3.43
CA LEU A 217 -8.72 4.91 -4.13
C LEU A 217 -7.81 4.09 -3.21
N MET A 218 -7.92 4.28 -1.89
CA MET A 218 -7.24 3.48 -0.86
C MET A 218 -8.23 2.53 -0.18
N LYS A 219 -7.83 1.27 -0.01
CA LYS A 219 -8.64 0.28 0.70
C LYS A 219 -8.31 0.31 2.20
N GLN A 220 -9.30 0.58 3.03
CA GLN A 220 -9.18 0.37 4.46
C GLN A 220 -9.26 -1.13 4.78
N LYS A 221 -8.24 -1.67 5.47
CA LYS A 221 -8.24 -3.06 5.95
C LYS A 221 -8.60 -3.16 7.43
N PHE A 222 -8.27 -2.15 8.23
CA PHE A 222 -8.46 -2.13 9.68
C PHE A 222 -8.82 -0.71 10.17
N ASP A 223 -9.38 -0.61 11.37
CA ASP A 223 -9.73 0.67 12.00
C ASP A 223 -8.49 1.51 12.34
N ARG A 224 -7.35 0.86 12.62
CA ARG A 224 -6.07 1.50 12.91
C ARG A 224 -4.93 0.83 12.17
N ILE A 225 -3.90 1.60 11.84
CA ILE A 225 -2.71 1.08 11.18
C ILE A 225 -1.88 0.29 12.18
N LYS A 226 -1.59 -0.96 11.87
CA LYS A 226 -0.62 -1.76 12.62
C LYS A 226 0.79 -1.39 12.17
N LEU A 227 1.49 -0.58 12.96
CA LEU A 227 2.87 -0.20 12.65
C LEU A 227 3.80 -1.40 12.82
N HIS A 228 4.42 -1.83 11.72
CA HIS A 228 5.37 -2.94 11.69
C HIS A 228 6.35 -2.78 10.53
N VAL A 229 7.53 -3.39 10.66
CA VAL A 229 8.53 -3.49 9.58
C VAL A 229 8.71 -4.96 9.24
N THR A 230 8.25 -5.38 8.07
CA THR A 230 8.38 -6.78 7.62
C THR A 230 9.85 -7.15 7.43
N LEU A 231 10.28 -8.19 8.13
CA LEU A 231 11.66 -8.72 8.07
C LEU A 231 11.73 -9.99 7.24
N MET A 232 10.74 -10.88 7.40
CA MET A 232 10.66 -12.12 6.65
C MET A 232 9.24 -12.31 6.08
N ASN A 233 9.14 -12.77 4.83
CA ASN A 233 7.87 -13.03 4.17
C ASN A 233 7.98 -14.25 3.26
N SER A 234 7.10 -15.24 3.44
CA SER A 234 7.07 -16.50 2.68
C SER A 234 6.90 -16.29 1.17
N LEU A 235 6.28 -15.18 0.75
CA LEU A 235 6.12 -14.80 -0.65
C LEU A 235 7.42 -14.36 -1.31
N LEU A 236 8.43 -13.94 -0.54
CA LEU A 236 9.72 -13.49 -1.09
C LEU A 236 10.49 -14.61 -1.78
N ARG A 237 10.22 -15.89 -1.50
CA ARG A 237 10.82 -17.02 -2.24
C ARG A 237 10.51 -17.00 -3.74
N LYS A 238 9.40 -16.38 -4.12
CA LYS A 238 8.89 -16.36 -5.50
C LYS A 238 9.00 -14.97 -6.12
N ASP A 239 8.99 -13.93 -5.30
CA ASP A 239 8.99 -12.53 -5.72
C ASP A 239 9.58 -11.67 -4.60
N ASP A 240 10.78 -11.12 -4.82
CA ASP A 240 11.53 -10.24 -3.91
C ASP A 240 10.80 -8.95 -3.48
N THR A 241 9.58 -8.68 -3.97
CA THR A 241 8.70 -7.63 -3.43
C THR A 241 7.85 -8.12 -2.25
N GLY A 242 7.53 -9.42 -2.21
CA GLY A 242 6.66 -10.02 -1.19
C GLY A 242 5.17 -9.72 -1.39
N ILE A 243 4.79 -9.22 -2.58
CA ILE A 243 3.44 -8.70 -2.91
C ILE A 243 2.67 -9.62 -3.87
N LEU A 244 2.99 -10.92 -3.89
CA LEU A 244 2.18 -11.93 -4.58
C LEU A 244 0.81 -12.09 -3.91
N GLU A 245 -0.15 -11.22 -4.26
CA GLU A 245 -1.56 -11.57 -4.25
C GLU A 245 -1.88 -12.39 -5.50
N ALA A 246 -2.88 -13.29 -5.41
CA ALA A 246 -3.21 -14.28 -6.41
C ALA A 246 -3.22 -13.72 -7.85
N GLN A 247 -2.11 -13.91 -8.58
CA GLN A 247 -2.03 -13.56 -9.98
C GLN A 247 -3.06 -14.42 -10.74
N LYS A 248 -4.12 -13.77 -11.24
CA LYS A 248 -4.98 -14.40 -12.23
C LYS A 248 -4.14 -14.60 -13.49
N THR A 249 -3.87 -15.87 -13.83
CA THR A 249 -3.40 -16.19 -15.18
C THR A 249 -4.43 -15.71 -16.21
N THR A 250 -3.99 -15.43 -17.43
CA THR A 250 -4.78 -15.00 -18.60
C THR A 250 -5.96 -15.92 -18.97
N ARG A 251 -6.18 -17.03 -18.25
CA ARG A 251 -7.28 -17.99 -18.43
C ARG A 251 -8.25 -18.10 -17.25
N GLY A 252 -8.23 -17.18 -16.29
CA GLY A 252 -9.25 -17.11 -15.23
C GLY A 252 -9.20 -18.22 -14.17
N ARG A 253 -8.21 -19.13 -14.22
CA ARG A 253 -7.93 -20.07 -13.14
C ARG A 253 -6.96 -19.42 -12.16
N VAL A 254 -7.45 -19.15 -10.94
CA VAL A 254 -6.61 -18.86 -9.78
C VAL A 254 -5.88 -20.17 -9.43
N LYS A 255 -4.62 -20.31 -9.83
CA LYS A 255 -3.75 -21.23 -9.10
C LYS A 255 -3.43 -20.47 -7.81
N ASN A 256 -4.14 -20.80 -6.73
CA ASN A 256 -3.62 -20.55 -5.40
C ASN A 256 -2.33 -21.36 -5.34
N GLN A 257 -1.20 -20.76 -5.70
CA GLN A 257 0.06 -21.34 -5.30
C GLN A 257 0.07 -21.18 -3.78
N GLU A 258 -0.14 -22.29 -3.08
CA GLU A 258 -0.10 -22.30 -1.63
C GLU A 258 1.17 -21.61 -1.15
N ARG A 259 1.00 -20.69 -0.21
CA ARG A 259 2.12 -20.05 0.45
C ARG A 259 2.86 -21.12 1.22
N GLU A 260 4.17 -21.18 1.03
CA GLU A 260 5.01 -22.07 1.82
C GLU A 260 5.37 -21.37 3.13
N SER A 261 4.59 -21.58 4.18
CA SER A 261 4.88 -20.98 5.49
C SER A 261 6.23 -21.47 6.05
N PHE A 262 6.76 -20.80 7.07
CA PHE A 262 7.96 -21.23 7.80
C PHE A 262 7.67 -21.38 9.30
N ASP A 263 8.44 -22.24 9.98
CA ASP A 263 8.37 -22.38 11.44
C ASP A 263 9.26 -21.31 12.10
N ALA A 264 8.65 -20.38 12.83
CA ALA A 264 9.33 -19.28 13.49
C ALA A 264 9.54 -19.52 14.99
N LYS A 265 9.18 -20.67 15.56
CA LYS A 265 9.25 -20.90 17.02
C LYS A 265 10.66 -20.69 17.57
N LYS A 266 11.68 -21.26 16.91
CA LYS A 266 13.08 -21.09 17.32
C LYS A 266 13.57 -19.66 17.14
N VAL A 267 13.16 -18.99 16.06
CA VAL A 267 13.45 -17.57 15.81
C VAL A 267 12.88 -16.69 16.93
N LEU A 268 11.62 -16.87 17.28
CA LEU A 268 10.95 -16.13 18.34
C LEU A 268 11.57 -16.42 19.71
N ARG A 269 11.96 -17.66 19.98
CA ARG A 269 12.63 -18.05 21.23
C ARG A 269 13.99 -17.37 21.39
N LEU A 270 14.81 -17.33 20.34
CA LEU A 270 16.18 -16.83 20.40
C LEU A 270 16.28 -15.32 20.18
N PHE A 271 15.46 -14.78 19.28
CA PHE A 271 15.55 -13.40 18.80
C PHE A 271 14.27 -12.58 19.06
N GLY A 272 13.29 -13.11 19.79
CA GLY A 272 12.00 -12.45 20.01
C GLY A 272 12.07 -11.07 20.65
N GLN A 273 13.17 -10.74 21.33
CA GLN A 273 13.43 -9.42 21.94
C GLN A 273 14.57 -8.65 21.25
N PHE A 274 14.97 -9.05 20.04
CA PHE A 274 16.07 -8.43 19.31
C PHE A 274 15.84 -6.93 19.15
N ASP A 275 16.89 -6.14 19.40
CA ASP A 275 16.85 -4.69 19.37
C ASP A 275 17.60 -4.19 18.12
N PHE A 276 16.83 -3.68 17.15
CA PHE A 276 17.38 -3.15 15.91
C PHE A 276 17.85 -1.69 16.05
N GLY A 277 17.46 -1.02 17.14
CA GLY A 277 17.79 0.38 17.42
C GLY A 277 16.69 1.39 17.03
N GLN A 278 17.02 2.66 17.26
CA GLN A 278 16.15 3.79 16.98
C GLN A 278 16.42 4.40 15.62
N ILE A 279 15.38 4.98 15.03
CA ILE A 279 15.47 5.69 13.76
C ILE A 279 14.50 6.88 13.71
N GLU A 280 14.97 7.97 13.11
CA GLU A 280 14.13 9.11 12.75
C GLU A 280 13.44 8.84 11.41
N LEU A 281 12.12 9.02 11.39
CA LEU A 281 11.29 8.88 10.21
C LEU A 281 11.25 10.21 9.45
N ASN A 282 11.89 10.24 8.29
CA ASN A 282 12.16 11.47 7.54
C ASN A 282 11.23 11.73 6.37
N GLU A 283 10.74 10.66 5.74
CA GLU A 283 10.05 10.74 4.46
C GLU A 283 8.85 9.81 4.42
N LEU A 284 7.79 10.28 3.77
CA LEU A 284 6.62 9.51 3.39
C LEU A 284 6.59 9.38 1.87
N HIS A 285 6.44 8.16 1.37
CA HIS A 285 6.55 7.82 -0.05
C HIS A 285 5.23 7.24 -0.57
N LEU A 286 4.76 7.75 -1.70
CA LEU A 286 3.82 7.02 -2.55
C LEU A 286 4.64 6.10 -3.45
N SER A 287 4.80 4.86 -3.01
CA SER A 287 5.67 3.86 -3.63
C SER A 287 4.93 3.05 -4.69
N ILE A 288 5.64 2.65 -5.75
CA ILE A 288 5.19 1.80 -6.85
C ILE A 288 5.59 0.35 -6.52
N MET A 289 4.62 -0.58 -6.53
CA MET A 289 4.85 -1.94 -6.00
C MET A 289 5.86 -2.78 -6.78
N HIS A 290 5.97 -2.61 -8.09
CA HIS A 290 6.70 -3.52 -8.98
C HIS A 290 7.83 -2.86 -9.78
N GLU A 291 8.18 -1.63 -9.41
CA GLU A 291 9.24 -0.88 -10.07
C GLU A 291 10.26 -0.50 -9.00
N PRO A 292 11.48 -1.07 -8.97
CA PRO A 292 12.50 -0.65 -8.02
C PRO A 292 13.17 0.65 -8.48
N ASP A 293 13.50 1.52 -7.53
CA ASP A 293 14.38 2.65 -7.77
C ASP A 293 15.82 2.14 -7.98
N ARG A 294 16.39 2.41 -9.15
CA ARG A 294 17.71 1.88 -9.54
C ARG A 294 18.87 2.48 -8.74
N GLN A 295 18.69 3.65 -8.14
CA GLN A 295 19.74 4.34 -7.39
C GLN A 295 19.76 3.88 -5.93
N THR A 296 18.58 3.74 -5.32
CA THR A 296 18.45 3.47 -3.89
C THR A 296 18.21 1.98 -3.58
N GLY A 297 17.74 1.21 -4.55
CA GLY A 297 17.26 -0.17 -4.35
C GLY A 297 15.97 -0.25 -3.53
N TYR A 298 15.32 0.88 -3.26
CA TYR A 298 13.96 0.92 -2.71
C TYR A 298 12.92 0.66 -3.80
N TYR A 299 11.65 0.81 -3.44
CA TYR A 299 10.57 0.91 -4.41
C TYR A 299 10.64 2.25 -5.14
N GLY A 300 10.26 2.24 -6.41
CA GLY A 300 10.02 3.42 -7.23
C GLY A 300 8.97 4.30 -6.58
N CYS A 301 9.00 5.59 -6.89
CA CYS A 301 8.30 6.58 -6.09
C CYS A 301 7.62 7.62 -6.99
N GLU A 302 6.31 7.78 -6.81
CA GLU A 302 5.51 8.80 -7.51
C GLU A 302 5.66 10.18 -6.87
N THR A 303 5.79 10.20 -5.54
CA THR A 303 6.09 11.42 -4.77
C THR A 303 6.65 11.06 -3.40
N LYS A 304 7.52 11.93 -2.89
CA LYS A 304 8.05 11.87 -1.53
C LYS A 304 7.78 13.17 -0.79
N ILE A 305 7.39 13.04 0.47
CA ILE A 305 7.05 14.18 1.35
C ILE A 305 7.93 14.10 2.59
N LEU A 306 8.54 15.22 2.96
CA LEU A 306 9.35 15.31 4.17
C LEU A 306 8.45 15.37 5.41
N LEU A 307 8.72 14.51 6.39
CA LEU A 307 8.05 14.46 7.69
C LEU A 307 8.75 15.39 8.68
N LYS A 308 8.79 16.68 8.36
CA LYS A 308 9.45 17.70 9.17
C LYS A 308 8.54 18.91 9.41
N PRO A 309 8.83 19.73 10.43
CA PRO A 309 8.09 20.95 10.70
C PRO A 309 8.03 21.86 9.46
N ILE A 310 6.86 22.46 9.26
CA ILE A 310 6.59 23.32 8.09
C ILE A 310 6.65 24.76 8.58
N ASN A 311 7.80 25.40 8.33
CA ASN A 311 7.98 26.85 8.53
C ASN A 311 6.96 27.66 7.70
#